data_AF-A0A3T1AWV1-F1
#
_entry.id   AF-A0A3T1AWV1-F1
#
_cell.length_a   1.000
_cell.length_b   1.000
_cell.length_c   1.000
_cell.angle_alpha   90.00
_cell.angle_beta   90.00
_cell.angle_gamma   90.00
#
_symmetry.space_group_name_H-M   'P 1'
#
loop_
_entity.id
_entity.type
_entity.pdbx_description
1 polymer ?
#
loop_
_entity_poly.entity_id
_entity_poly.type
_entity_poly.pdbx_seq_one_letter_code
_entity_poly.pdbx_strand_id
1 'polypeptide(L)'
;MRRRLALILAATLVLGVAGCTGDGGENGGVTLPSAAPTLDRPSRTATAQPEQTETEKTEEPERTTEPTRTRETADPEPTEEETTEPERTTDPPQAAEPTRTQPPPPTAETRTETKTVTAEPTPTTASSSAAAVPVSENDDSGGFLPWLLVFLAIGAVIAIVLISRSRRETAWDGEAATLDAETRSVIGVRLPPVLTAQTAGERGLSWPPVRDDLRDLSAHWGVLSQNAPDGERQASASQIAVLLRDLVPAIDAENQALATGREWRMLRPQVDQILDALTAVMQPQPQTYRRNPPPPPAEPYYA
;
A
#
# COMPACT_ATOMS: atom_id res chain seq x y z
N MET A 1 -4.34 3.14 -21.17
CA MET A 1 -4.44 3.01 -22.65
C MET A 1 -3.22 2.37 -23.30
N ARG A 2 -1.97 2.75 -22.98
CA ARG A 2 -0.75 2.23 -23.64
C ARG A 2 -0.58 0.70 -23.58
N ARG A 3 -0.97 0.03 -22.50
CA ARG A 3 -0.98 -1.45 -22.39
C ARG A 3 -2.00 -2.14 -23.31
N ARG A 4 -3.17 -1.53 -23.53
CA ARG A 4 -4.19 -2.07 -24.46
C ARG A 4 -3.74 -1.90 -25.91
N LEU A 5 -3.07 -0.80 -26.22
CA LEU A 5 -2.48 -0.56 -27.54
C LEU A 5 -1.34 -1.54 -27.86
N ALA A 6 -0.49 -1.87 -26.89
CA ALA A 6 0.56 -2.89 -27.05
C ALA A 6 -0.01 -4.30 -27.24
N LEU A 7 -1.07 -4.67 -26.51
CA LEU A 7 -1.75 -5.96 -26.68
C LEU A 7 -2.48 -6.07 -28.03
N ILE A 8 -3.12 -4.99 -28.49
CA ILE A 8 -3.76 -4.94 -29.81
C ILE A 8 -2.70 -5.07 -30.91
N LEU A 9 -1.57 -4.37 -30.78
CA LEU A 9 -0.50 -4.39 -31.78
C LEU A 9 0.19 -5.76 -31.86
N ALA A 10 0.38 -6.44 -30.71
CA ALA A 10 0.87 -7.81 -30.68
C ALA A 10 -0.14 -8.82 -31.27
N ALA A 11 -1.44 -8.65 -30.99
CA ALA A 11 -2.49 -9.50 -31.57
C ALA A 11 -2.59 -9.32 -33.11
N THR A 12 -2.47 -8.10 -33.62
CA THR A 12 -2.46 -7.84 -35.07
C THR A 12 -1.21 -8.40 -35.76
N LEU A 13 -0.06 -8.46 -35.08
CA LEU A 13 1.15 -9.02 -35.65
C LEU A 13 1.08 -10.55 -35.78
N VAL A 14 0.38 -11.23 -34.87
CA VAL A 14 0.17 -12.69 -34.93
C VAL A 14 -0.87 -13.08 -35.99
N LEU A 15 -1.92 -12.27 -36.21
CA LEU A 15 -2.91 -12.53 -37.25
C LEU A 15 -2.41 -12.25 -38.68
N GLY A 16 -1.40 -11.39 -38.85
CA GLY A 16 -0.85 -11.04 -40.17
C GLY A 16 -0.03 -12.14 -40.86
N VAL A 17 0.45 -13.15 -40.12
CA VAL A 17 1.32 -14.21 -40.67
C VAL A 17 0.53 -15.45 -41.12
N ALA A 18 -0.77 -15.54 -40.79
CA ALA A 18 -1.65 -16.63 -41.24
C ALA A 18 -2.40 -16.32 -42.56
N GLY A 19 -2.06 -15.21 -43.23
CA GLY A 19 -2.77 -14.70 -44.40
C GLY A 19 -2.11 -15.01 -45.74
N CYS A 20 -1.48 -16.18 -45.93
CA CYS A 20 -1.19 -16.69 -47.28
C CYS A 20 -0.84 -18.19 -47.27
N THR A 21 -1.81 -19.07 -46.97
CA THR A 21 -1.92 -20.41 -47.55
C THR A 21 -3.28 -21.03 -47.23
N GLY A 22 -4.00 -21.45 -48.27
CA GLY A 22 -4.78 -22.70 -48.27
C GLY A 22 -6.12 -22.73 -47.52
N ASP A 23 -7.17 -22.41 -48.27
CA ASP A 23 -8.33 -23.28 -48.56
C ASP A 23 -8.78 -24.36 -47.54
N GLY A 24 -10.07 -24.28 -47.18
CA GLY A 24 -10.91 -25.46 -46.90
C GLY A 24 -10.96 -26.00 -45.47
N GLY A 25 -12.07 -25.76 -44.76
CA GLY A 25 -12.37 -26.53 -43.53
C GLY A 25 -13.48 -25.96 -42.67
N GLU A 26 -14.73 -26.14 -43.09
CA GLU A 26 -15.89 -26.01 -42.22
C GLU A 26 -15.86 -27.05 -41.09
N ASN A 27 -16.41 -26.68 -39.93
CA ASN A 27 -16.82 -27.51 -38.78
C ASN A 27 -15.81 -27.68 -37.63
N GLY A 28 -16.09 -26.97 -36.52
CA GLY A 28 -15.48 -27.27 -35.22
C GLY A 28 -16.02 -26.35 -34.13
N GLY A 29 -17.10 -26.78 -33.48
CA GLY A 29 -17.86 -25.99 -32.51
C GLY A 29 -17.03 -25.43 -31.34
N VAL A 30 -17.27 -24.15 -31.05
CA VAL A 30 -16.79 -23.48 -29.84
C VAL A 30 -17.63 -23.96 -28.65
N THR A 31 -17.11 -24.92 -27.89
CA THR A 31 -17.62 -25.21 -26.55
C THR A 31 -16.93 -24.28 -25.55
N LEU A 32 -17.67 -23.28 -25.06
CA LEU A 32 -17.26 -22.49 -23.90
C LEU A 32 -17.27 -23.38 -22.64
N PRO A 33 -16.18 -23.44 -21.84
CA PRO A 33 -16.28 -23.95 -20.48
C PRO A 33 -16.96 -22.89 -19.62
N SER A 34 -18.29 -23.00 -19.51
CA SER A 34 -19.09 -22.28 -18.53
C SER A 34 -18.92 -22.94 -17.16
N ALA A 35 -17.76 -22.73 -16.52
CA ALA A 35 -17.52 -23.12 -15.14
C ALA A 35 -17.71 -21.90 -14.23
N ALA A 36 -18.96 -21.65 -13.85
CA ALA A 36 -19.26 -20.77 -12.74
C ALA A 36 -18.88 -21.50 -11.43
N PRO A 37 -18.09 -20.90 -10.53
CA PRO A 37 -17.91 -21.46 -9.19
C PRO A 37 -19.22 -21.30 -8.42
N THR A 38 -19.88 -22.42 -8.14
CA THR A 38 -20.96 -22.52 -7.15
C THR A 38 -20.35 -22.17 -5.79
N LEU A 39 -20.52 -20.93 -5.36
CA LEU A 39 -20.30 -20.54 -3.97
C LEU A 39 -21.38 -21.22 -3.13
N ASP A 40 -21.01 -22.33 -2.51
CA ASP A 40 -21.75 -22.94 -1.41
C ASP A 40 -21.83 -21.90 -0.28
N ARG A 41 -22.99 -21.27 -0.17
CA ARG A 41 -23.33 -20.36 0.91
C ARG A 41 -23.65 -21.22 2.13
N PRO A 42 -22.87 -21.19 3.21
CA PRO A 42 -23.29 -21.83 4.44
C PRO A 42 -24.60 -21.18 4.88
N SER A 43 -25.66 -21.98 4.90
CA SER A 43 -26.95 -21.61 5.47
C SER A 43 -26.71 -21.25 6.92
N ARG A 44 -26.84 -19.95 7.22
CA ARG A 44 -26.85 -19.43 8.58
C ARG A 44 -28.09 -20.01 9.24
N THR A 45 -27.90 -21.00 10.11
CA THR A 45 -28.91 -21.41 11.08
C THR A 45 -29.26 -20.16 11.90
N ALA A 46 -30.44 -19.60 11.63
CA ALA A 46 -31.03 -18.56 12.44
C ALA A 46 -31.39 -19.18 13.78
N THR A 47 -30.52 -19.00 14.77
CA THR A 47 -30.87 -19.24 16.17
C THR A 47 -31.97 -18.29 16.55
N ALA A 48 -33.06 -18.88 17.05
CA ALA A 48 -34.28 -18.23 17.45
C ALA A 48 -34.05 -16.98 18.30
N GLN A 49 -34.70 -15.91 17.85
CA GLN A 49 -34.91 -14.65 18.54
C GLN A 49 -35.78 -14.92 19.79
N PRO A 50 -35.35 -14.57 21.01
CA PRO A 50 -36.25 -14.57 22.15
C PRO A 50 -37.25 -13.41 21.99
N GLU A 51 -38.53 -13.75 22.17
CA GLU A 51 -39.67 -12.84 22.22
C GLU A 51 -39.38 -11.64 23.12
N GLN A 52 -39.49 -10.44 22.57
CA GLN A 52 -39.65 -9.22 23.35
C GLN A 52 -41.06 -9.24 23.95
N THR A 53 -41.14 -9.46 25.26
CA THR A 53 -42.33 -9.15 26.03
C THR A 53 -42.49 -7.64 26.09
N GLU A 54 -43.41 -7.15 25.29
CA GLU A 54 -44.04 -5.84 25.36
C GLU A 54 -44.84 -5.76 26.66
N THR A 55 -44.37 -4.95 27.62
CA THR A 55 -45.23 -4.47 28.72
C THR A 55 -45.28 -2.96 28.64
N GLU A 56 -46.20 -2.51 27.79
CA GLU A 56 -46.80 -1.19 27.84
C GLU A 56 -47.67 -1.10 29.11
N LYS A 57 -47.28 -0.27 30.07
CA LYS A 57 -48.25 0.31 31.01
C LYS A 57 -47.91 1.75 31.33
N THR A 58 -48.58 2.61 30.55
CA THR A 58 -49.02 3.96 30.88
C THR A 58 -49.46 4.08 32.33
N GLU A 59 -48.89 5.03 33.07
CA GLU A 59 -49.60 5.78 34.10
C GLU A 59 -49.00 7.19 34.20
N GLU A 60 -49.86 8.16 33.91
CA GLU A 60 -49.68 9.61 33.95
C GLU A 60 -49.88 10.12 35.41
N PRO A 61 -49.84 11.43 35.71
CA PRO A 61 -48.92 12.02 36.67
C PRO A 61 -49.60 12.41 38.00
N GLU A 62 -48.85 12.42 39.10
CA GLU A 62 -49.26 13.18 40.28
C GLU A 62 -48.25 14.26 40.67
N ARG A 63 -48.87 15.39 41.00
CA ARG A 63 -48.38 16.73 41.22
C ARG A 63 -48.15 16.91 42.73
N THR A 64 -47.27 17.86 43.07
CA THR A 64 -47.28 18.63 44.33
C THR A 64 -46.58 18.01 45.55
N THR A 65 -45.41 18.57 45.92
CA THR A 65 -45.27 19.39 47.15
C THR A 65 -43.89 20.06 47.22
N GLU A 66 -43.87 21.38 47.43
CA GLU A 66 -42.73 22.20 47.87
C GLU A 66 -42.47 21.99 49.40
N PRO A 67 -41.69 22.86 50.09
CA PRO A 67 -40.24 22.87 50.25
C PRO A 67 -39.86 22.65 51.73
N THR A 68 -38.57 22.83 52.08
CA THR A 68 -37.99 22.97 53.46
C THR A 68 -37.00 21.86 53.81
N ARG A 69 -35.71 22.18 53.91
CA ARG A 69 -35.04 22.37 55.21
C ARG A 69 -33.59 22.83 55.05
N THR A 70 -33.34 24.06 55.48
CA THR A 70 -32.05 24.61 55.88
C THR A 70 -31.33 23.65 56.84
N ARG A 71 -30.08 23.29 56.54
CA ARG A 71 -29.13 22.76 57.53
C ARG A 71 -27.86 23.60 57.49
N GLU A 72 -27.87 24.59 58.36
CA GLU A 72 -26.72 25.26 58.96
C GLU A 72 -25.96 24.27 59.86
N THR A 73 -24.67 24.55 60.17
CA THR A 73 -23.66 23.78 60.98
C THR A 73 -22.59 23.13 60.08
N ALA A 74 -21.29 23.40 60.16
CA ALA A 74 -20.48 24.23 61.05
C ALA A 74 -19.23 24.72 60.31
N ASP A 75 -18.77 25.88 60.75
CA ASP A 75 -17.50 26.55 60.50
C ASP A 75 -16.31 25.66 60.97
N PRO A 76 -15.37 25.25 60.11
CA PRO A 76 -14.05 24.84 60.55
C PRO A 76 -13.11 26.05 60.61
N GLU A 77 -12.49 26.23 61.77
CA GLU A 77 -11.47 27.25 62.08
C GLU A 77 -10.45 27.46 60.94
N PRO A 78 -10.04 28.71 60.67
CA PRO A 78 -8.95 28.99 59.74
C PRO A 78 -7.63 28.54 60.39
N THR A 79 -7.08 27.44 59.90
CA THR A 79 -5.68 27.11 60.16
C THR A 79 -4.82 28.10 59.36
N GLU A 80 -4.10 28.95 60.08
CA GLU A 80 -3.05 29.82 59.53
C GLU A 80 -1.93 28.93 58.98
N GLU A 81 -1.97 28.62 57.67
CA GLU A 81 -0.82 28.07 56.97
C GLU A 81 0.09 29.21 56.52
N GLU A 82 1.29 29.18 57.10
CA GLU A 82 2.50 29.94 56.76
C GLU A 82 2.60 30.24 55.26
N THR A 83 2.46 31.52 54.92
CA THR A 83 2.80 32.04 53.60
C THR A 83 4.31 32.04 53.46
N THR A 84 4.86 30.99 52.86
CA THR A 84 6.24 30.99 52.37
C THR A 84 6.31 31.89 51.15
N GLU A 85 7.08 32.97 51.28
CA GLU A 85 7.41 33.95 50.24
C GLU A 85 7.87 33.23 48.95
N PRO A 86 7.17 33.41 47.80
CA PRO A 86 7.63 32.82 46.55
C PRO A 86 8.91 33.52 46.12
N GLU A 87 9.97 32.72 46.00
CA GLU A 87 11.25 33.16 45.44
C GLU A 87 11.04 33.84 44.09
N ARG A 88 11.54 35.07 44.05
CA ARG A 88 11.77 35.97 42.93
C ARG A 88 11.88 35.26 41.58
N THR A 89 10.86 35.49 40.76
CA THR A 89 10.84 35.29 39.31
C THR A 89 12.15 35.72 38.66
N THR A 90 12.91 34.76 38.16
CA THR A 90 13.99 34.99 37.21
C THR A 90 13.36 35.35 35.86
N ASP A 91 13.71 36.53 35.33
CA ASP A 91 13.28 37.04 34.02
C ASP A 91 13.41 35.95 32.93
N PRO A 92 12.39 35.73 32.09
CA PRO A 92 12.51 34.83 30.96
C PRO A 92 13.60 35.35 29.99
N PRO A 93 14.45 34.46 29.44
CA PRO A 93 15.46 34.86 28.47
C PRO A 93 14.77 35.52 27.26
N GLN A 94 15.18 36.75 27.01
CA GLN A 94 14.78 37.58 25.87
C GLN A 94 14.88 36.75 24.59
N ALA A 95 13.72 36.50 23.97
CA ALA A 95 13.61 35.75 22.73
C ALA A 95 14.50 36.39 21.67
N ALA A 96 15.51 35.65 21.21
CA ALA A 96 16.35 36.06 20.11
C ALA A 96 15.46 36.34 18.89
N GLU A 97 15.62 37.53 18.30
CA GLU A 97 14.94 37.91 17.07
C GLU A 97 15.13 36.81 16.01
N PRO A 98 14.08 36.47 15.25
CA PRO A 98 14.19 35.48 14.20
C PRO A 98 15.20 35.97 13.16
N THR A 99 16.34 35.29 13.08
CA THR A 99 17.29 35.43 11.98
C THR A 99 16.53 35.27 10.68
N ARG A 100 16.32 36.40 9.98
CA ARG A 100 15.65 36.48 8.69
C ARG A 100 16.44 35.65 7.69
N THR A 101 16.01 34.42 7.45
CA THR A 101 16.58 33.54 6.43
C THR A 101 16.48 34.25 5.09
N GLN A 102 17.63 34.67 4.59
CA GLN A 102 17.77 35.28 3.27
C GLN A 102 17.32 34.23 2.24
N PRO A 103 16.42 34.57 1.31
CA PRO A 103 15.95 33.64 0.29
C PRO A 103 17.15 33.11 -0.52
N PRO A 104 17.18 31.80 -0.82
CA PRO A 104 18.27 31.23 -1.61
C PRO A 104 18.36 31.93 -2.98
N PRO A 105 19.58 32.15 -3.51
CA PRO A 105 19.76 32.74 -4.83
C PRO A 105 19.05 31.87 -5.89
N PRO A 106 18.49 32.48 -6.95
CA PRO A 106 17.82 31.75 -8.01
C PRO A 106 18.80 30.73 -8.61
N THR A 107 18.42 29.46 -8.54
CA THR A 107 19.19 28.37 -9.16
C THR A 107 19.09 28.55 -10.67
N ALA A 108 20.22 28.87 -11.30
CA ALA A 108 20.33 28.96 -12.74
C ALA A 108 19.95 27.61 -13.37
N GLU A 109 18.94 27.62 -14.24
CA GLU A 109 18.55 26.47 -15.03
C GLU A 109 19.68 26.11 -16.00
N THR A 110 20.45 25.07 -15.66
CA THR A 110 21.43 24.47 -16.58
C THR A 110 20.66 23.77 -17.71
N ARG A 111 20.40 24.51 -18.78
CA ARG A 111 19.88 24.02 -20.05
C ARG A 111 20.88 23.02 -20.62
N THR A 112 20.54 21.73 -20.61
CA THR A 112 21.31 20.68 -21.29
C THR A 112 21.02 20.78 -22.79
N GLU A 113 21.91 21.42 -23.54
CA GLU A 113 21.87 21.41 -25.00
C GLU A 113 22.16 20.01 -25.54
N THR A 114 21.13 19.38 -26.11
CA THR A 114 21.26 18.12 -26.84
C THR A 114 21.94 18.41 -28.18
N LYS A 115 23.20 18.00 -28.30
CA LYS A 115 24.00 18.14 -29.52
C LYS A 115 23.49 17.15 -30.57
N THR A 116 22.70 17.63 -31.53
CA THR A 116 22.32 16.89 -32.73
C THR A 116 23.56 16.69 -33.61
N VAL A 117 24.00 15.44 -33.77
CA VAL A 117 25.03 15.06 -34.73
C VAL A 117 24.36 14.90 -36.09
N THR A 118 24.54 15.90 -36.94
CA THR A 118 24.19 15.90 -38.37
C THR A 118 25.10 14.93 -39.12
N ALA A 119 24.50 13.97 -39.84
CA ALA A 119 25.20 13.10 -40.77
C ALA A 119 25.49 13.83 -42.08
N GLU A 120 26.73 13.72 -42.56
CA GLU A 120 27.20 14.17 -43.86
C GLU A 120 27.00 13.05 -44.90
N PRO A 121 26.28 13.27 -46.01
CA PRO A 121 26.27 12.34 -47.12
C PRO A 121 27.42 12.69 -48.09
N THR A 122 28.34 11.75 -48.28
CA THR A 122 29.28 11.78 -49.41
C THR A 122 28.65 11.08 -50.61
N PRO A 123 28.50 11.74 -51.77
CA PRO A 123 28.20 11.07 -53.03
C PRO A 123 29.52 10.79 -53.78
N THR A 124 29.73 9.56 -54.26
CA THR A 124 30.63 9.32 -55.41
C THR A 124 30.19 8.11 -56.23
N THR A 125 29.80 8.48 -57.44
CA THR A 125 29.54 7.86 -58.73
C THR A 125 30.24 6.54 -59.14
N ALA A 126 29.49 5.81 -59.97
CA ALA A 126 29.86 5.23 -61.29
C ALA A 126 30.19 3.73 -61.44
N SER A 127 29.27 3.07 -62.16
CA SER A 127 29.50 2.24 -63.34
C SER A 127 30.11 0.83 -63.18
N SER A 128 29.33 -0.20 -63.48
CA SER A 128 29.68 -1.14 -64.56
C SER A 128 28.47 -2.02 -64.93
N SER A 129 28.26 -2.11 -66.24
CA SER A 129 27.23 -2.89 -66.92
C SER A 129 27.67 -4.35 -67.04
N ALA A 130 26.85 -5.28 -66.57
CA ALA A 130 26.87 -6.67 -67.00
C ALA A 130 25.44 -7.21 -67.00
N ALA A 131 24.90 -7.45 -68.19
CA ALA A 131 23.64 -8.14 -68.38
C ALA A 131 23.83 -9.63 -68.04
N ALA A 132 23.44 -10.01 -66.82
CA ALA A 132 23.27 -11.40 -66.44
C ALA A 132 21.78 -11.76 -66.56
N VAL A 133 21.51 -12.80 -67.33
CA VAL A 133 20.21 -13.40 -67.55
C VAL A 133 19.63 -13.85 -66.20
N PRO A 134 18.42 -13.45 -65.79
CA PRO A 134 17.83 -13.99 -64.57
C PRO A 134 17.44 -15.43 -64.83
N VAL A 135 18.24 -16.36 -64.31
CA VAL A 135 17.80 -17.73 -64.12
C VAL A 135 16.75 -17.65 -63.01
N SER A 136 15.48 -17.83 -63.37
CA SER A 136 14.41 -18.08 -62.42
C SER A 136 14.64 -19.46 -61.82
N GLU A 137 15.54 -19.55 -60.85
CA GLU A 137 15.54 -20.64 -59.89
C GLU A 137 14.25 -20.47 -59.06
N ASN A 138 13.41 -21.50 -59.12
CA ASN A 138 12.34 -21.66 -58.15
C ASN A 138 12.99 -21.77 -56.77
N ASP A 139 13.15 -20.62 -56.10
CA ASP A 139 13.47 -20.52 -54.69
C ASP A 139 12.26 -21.04 -53.88
N ASP A 140 12.11 -22.37 -53.87
CA ASP A 140 11.53 -23.13 -52.75
C ASP A 140 12.46 -23.09 -51.51
N SER A 141 13.33 -22.09 -51.46
CA SER A 141 14.04 -21.56 -50.31
C SER A 141 13.02 -20.88 -49.40
N GLY A 142 12.17 -21.68 -48.74
CA GLY A 142 11.42 -21.32 -47.54
C GLY A 142 12.40 -20.94 -46.44
N GLY A 143 13.00 -19.77 -46.61
CA GLY A 143 14.29 -19.42 -46.06
C GLY A 143 14.23 -19.30 -44.56
N PHE A 144 15.35 -19.54 -43.92
CA PHE A 144 15.58 -19.31 -42.49
C PHE A 144 15.19 -17.90 -41.99
N LEU A 145 15.11 -16.91 -42.89
CA LEU A 145 14.85 -15.49 -42.57
C LEU A 145 13.50 -15.22 -41.86
N PRO A 146 12.34 -15.68 -42.36
CA PRO A 146 11.07 -15.59 -41.62
C PRO A 146 11.12 -16.23 -40.24
N TRP A 147 11.78 -17.38 -40.07
CA TRP A 147 11.96 -18.00 -38.75
C TRP A 147 12.78 -17.13 -37.79
N LEU A 148 13.86 -16.53 -38.27
CA LEU A 148 14.68 -15.61 -37.47
C LEU A 148 13.87 -14.38 -37.02
N LEU A 149 13.02 -13.82 -37.89
CA LEU A 149 12.13 -12.72 -37.52
C LEU A 149 11.11 -13.14 -36.45
N VAL A 150 10.56 -14.35 -36.53
CA VAL A 150 9.66 -14.88 -35.49
C VAL A 150 10.38 -15.03 -34.15
N PHE A 151 11.57 -15.61 -34.12
CA PHE A 151 12.36 -15.72 -32.88
C PHE A 151 12.72 -14.35 -32.30
N LEU A 152 13.10 -13.39 -33.16
CA LEU A 152 13.41 -12.03 -32.75
C LEU A 152 12.17 -11.32 -32.18
N ALA A 153 11.00 -11.49 -32.80
CA ALA A 153 9.75 -10.94 -32.30
C ALA A 153 9.37 -11.53 -30.94
N ILE A 154 9.48 -12.85 -30.76
CA ILE A 154 9.24 -13.53 -29.48
C ILE A 154 10.23 -13.02 -28.42
N GLY A 155 11.51 -12.95 -28.75
CA GLY A 155 12.55 -12.42 -27.86
C GLY A 155 12.27 -10.98 -27.43
N ALA A 156 11.85 -10.12 -28.36
CA ALA A 156 11.48 -8.74 -28.07
C ALA A 156 10.28 -8.64 -27.13
N VAL A 157 9.23 -9.45 -27.33
CA VAL A 157 8.06 -9.49 -26.44
C VAL A 157 8.45 -9.93 -25.03
N ILE A 158 9.24 -11.00 -24.91
CA ILE A 158 9.75 -11.49 -23.61
C ILE A 158 10.56 -10.38 -22.91
N ALA A 159 11.48 -9.73 -23.63
CA ALA A 159 12.29 -8.65 -23.08
C ALA A 159 11.42 -7.46 -22.59
N ILE A 160 10.42 -7.04 -23.37
CA ILE A 160 9.50 -5.96 -23.00
C ILE A 160 8.71 -6.34 -21.73
N VAL A 161 8.21 -7.58 -21.65
CA VAL A 161 7.48 -8.07 -20.47
C VAL A 161 8.38 -8.03 -19.23
N LEU A 162 9.62 -8.54 -19.33
CA LEU A 162 10.58 -8.55 -18.22
C LEU A 162 10.95 -7.15 -17.75
N ILE A 163 11.20 -6.21 -18.67
CA ILE A 163 11.49 -4.80 -18.33
C ILE A 163 10.26 -4.14 -17.68
N SER A 164 9.06 -4.43 -18.18
CA SER A 164 7.84 -3.86 -17.59
C SER A 164 7.56 -4.41 -16.20
N ARG A 165 7.93 -5.67 -15.95
CA ARG A 165 7.83 -6.33 -14.65
C ARG A 165 8.83 -5.75 -13.67
N SER A 166 10.10 -5.62 -14.05
CA SER A 166 11.13 -5.04 -13.19
C SER A 166 10.82 -3.59 -12.80
N ARG A 167 10.34 -2.77 -13.75
CA ARG A 167 9.92 -1.39 -13.45
C ARG A 167 8.75 -1.32 -12.47
N ARG A 168 7.81 -2.27 -12.58
CA ARG A 168 6.67 -2.37 -11.66
C ARG A 168 7.14 -2.79 -10.26
N GLU A 169 8.07 -3.73 -10.18
CA GLU A 169 8.68 -4.14 -8.91
C GLU A 169 9.39 -2.96 -8.23
N THR A 170 10.22 -2.20 -8.95
CA THR A 170 10.89 -1.02 -8.37
C THR A 170 9.94 0.09 -7.95
N ALA A 171 8.86 0.31 -8.72
CA ALA A 171 7.86 1.33 -8.37
C ALA A 171 7.08 0.91 -7.12
N TRP A 172 6.66 -0.36 -7.06
CA TRP A 172 5.99 -0.93 -5.90
C TRP A 172 6.87 -0.87 -4.65
N ASP A 173 8.16 -1.21 -4.76
CA ASP A 173 9.13 -1.14 -3.66
C ASP A 173 9.30 0.28 -3.12
N GLY A 174 9.32 1.29 -4.01
CA GLY A 174 9.39 2.69 -3.60
C GLY A 174 8.15 3.17 -2.86
N GLU A 175 6.95 2.81 -3.34
CA GLU A 175 5.68 3.10 -2.68
C GLU A 175 5.58 2.39 -1.32
N ALA A 176 5.95 1.10 -1.27
CA ALA A 176 5.98 0.30 -0.05
C ALA A 176 6.91 0.92 1.01
N ALA A 177 8.13 1.30 0.62
CA ALA A 177 9.09 1.94 1.54
C ALA A 177 8.59 3.29 2.08
N THR A 178 7.87 4.05 1.25
CA THR A 178 7.28 5.33 1.66
C THR A 178 6.18 5.11 2.69
N LEU A 179 5.24 4.19 2.43
CA LEU A 179 4.17 3.85 3.37
C LEU A 179 4.69 3.20 4.65
N ASP A 180 5.76 2.41 4.55
CA ASP A 180 6.45 1.80 5.68
C ASP A 180 7.07 2.86 6.60
N ALA A 181 7.74 3.87 6.03
CA ALA A 181 8.27 5.01 6.80
C ALA A 181 7.16 5.83 7.45
N GLU A 182 6.07 6.10 6.73
CA GLU A 182 4.91 6.84 7.25
C GLU A 182 4.21 6.08 8.38
N THR A 183 4.02 4.77 8.21
CA THR A 183 3.45 3.88 9.22
C THR A 183 4.31 3.87 10.49
N ARG A 184 5.65 3.74 10.36
CA ARG A 184 6.56 3.85 11.51
C ARG A 184 6.56 5.23 12.14
N SER A 185 6.38 6.29 11.36
CA SER A 185 6.29 7.65 11.90
C SER A 185 5.03 7.84 12.74
N VAL A 186 3.86 7.42 12.24
CA VAL A 186 2.59 7.51 12.98
C VAL A 186 2.64 6.68 14.26
N ILE A 187 3.10 5.43 14.18
CA ILE A 187 3.19 4.51 15.33
C ILE A 187 4.27 4.93 16.33
N GLY A 188 5.43 5.36 15.86
CA GLY A 188 6.58 5.67 16.71
C GLY A 188 6.56 7.07 17.32
N VAL A 189 5.88 8.03 16.68
CA VAL A 189 5.92 9.45 17.08
C VAL A 189 4.55 9.95 17.55
N ARG A 190 3.47 9.64 16.82
CA ARG A 190 2.14 10.21 17.08
C ARG A 190 1.28 9.36 18.02
N LEU A 191 1.42 8.05 17.94
CA LEU A 191 0.66 7.12 18.77
C LEU A 191 1.05 7.13 20.26
N PRO A 192 2.34 7.22 20.64
CA PRO A 192 2.72 7.14 22.05
C PRO A 192 2.06 8.23 22.92
N PRO A 193 2.01 9.52 22.50
CA PRO A 193 1.27 10.55 23.24
C PRO A 193 -0.20 10.18 23.52
N VAL A 194 -0.89 9.59 22.54
CA VAL A 194 -2.27 9.11 22.71
C VAL A 194 -2.32 7.98 23.75
N LEU A 195 -1.39 7.03 23.68
CA LEU A 195 -1.36 5.88 24.59
C LEU A 195 -0.96 6.26 26.02
N THR A 196 -0.15 7.29 26.20
CA THR A 196 0.31 7.78 27.52
C THR A 196 -0.65 8.77 28.18
N ALA A 197 -1.57 9.38 27.43
CA ALA A 197 -2.57 10.29 27.97
C ALA A 197 -3.39 9.60 29.09
N GLN A 198 -3.41 10.20 30.28
CA GLN A 198 -4.05 9.60 31.46
C GLN A 198 -5.52 9.99 31.60
N THR A 199 -5.95 11.03 30.87
CA THR A 199 -7.29 11.58 30.98
C THR A 199 -8.05 11.45 29.67
N ALA A 200 -9.37 11.23 29.75
CA ALA A 200 -10.22 11.15 28.57
C ALA A 200 -10.21 12.46 27.74
N GLY A 201 -10.06 13.61 28.40
CA GLY A 201 -10.01 14.92 27.73
C GLY A 201 -8.77 15.09 26.85
N GLU A 202 -7.59 14.78 27.38
CA GLU A 202 -6.32 14.83 26.62
C GLU A 202 -6.31 13.86 25.44
N ARG A 203 -6.82 12.65 25.65
CA ARG A 203 -6.94 11.62 24.61
C ARG A 203 -7.96 12.02 23.54
N GLY A 204 -9.07 12.65 23.93
CA GLY A 204 -10.11 13.13 23.02
C GLY A 204 -9.62 14.21 22.05
N LEU A 205 -8.60 14.99 22.42
CA LEU A 205 -8.00 16.01 21.56
C LEU A 205 -6.93 15.42 20.62
N SER A 206 -6.14 14.46 21.09
CA SER A 206 -5.01 13.90 20.36
C SER A 206 -5.36 12.71 19.46
N TRP A 207 -6.38 11.93 19.82
CA TRP A 207 -6.74 10.70 19.11
C TRP A 207 -7.36 10.90 17.71
N PRO A 208 -8.32 11.81 17.49
CA PRO A 208 -8.98 11.94 16.19
C PRO A 208 -8.04 12.07 14.97
N PRO A 209 -7.01 12.95 14.99
CA PRO A 209 -6.10 13.05 13.84
C PRO A 209 -5.29 11.76 13.62
N VAL A 210 -4.81 11.13 14.69
CA VAL A 210 -4.06 9.85 14.59
C VAL A 210 -4.95 8.73 14.07
N ARG A 211 -6.22 8.70 14.47
CA ARG A 211 -7.21 7.73 13.98
C ARG A 211 -7.42 7.85 12.48
N ASP A 212 -7.52 9.07 11.98
CA ASP A 212 -7.74 9.33 10.56
C ASP A 212 -6.48 8.98 9.75
N ASP A 213 -5.28 9.32 10.24
CA ASP A 213 -4.00 8.91 9.66
C ASP A 213 -3.88 7.37 9.57
N LEU A 214 -4.22 6.64 10.63
CA LEU A 214 -4.17 5.17 10.65
C LEU A 214 -5.16 4.53 9.66
N ARG A 215 -6.36 5.11 9.51
CA ARG A 215 -7.35 4.64 8.53
C ARG A 215 -6.89 4.87 7.11
N ASP A 216 -6.32 6.03 6.82
CA ASP A 216 -5.76 6.38 5.52
C ASP A 216 -4.60 5.43 5.15
N LEU A 217 -3.65 5.22 6.07
CA LEU A 217 -2.59 4.23 5.92
C LEU A 217 -3.14 2.83 5.64
N SER A 218 -4.17 2.39 6.39
CA SER A 218 -4.80 1.08 6.16
C SER A 218 -5.39 0.94 4.75
N ALA A 219 -5.97 2.02 4.21
CA ALA A 219 -6.52 2.04 2.87
C ALA A 219 -5.41 2.02 1.80
N HIS A 220 -4.34 2.80 1.99
CA HIS A 220 -3.18 2.83 1.10
C HIS A 220 -2.46 1.49 1.04
N TRP A 221 -2.23 0.82 2.18
CA TRP A 221 -1.70 -0.55 2.20
C TRP A 221 -2.64 -1.55 1.50
N GLY A 222 -3.96 -1.37 1.66
CA GLY A 222 -4.96 -2.17 0.95
C GLY A 222 -4.86 -2.01 -0.57
N VAL A 223 -4.69 -0.79 -1.08
CA VAL A 223 -4.49 -0.51 -2.52
C VAL A 223 -3.15 -1.05 -3.00
N LEU A 224 -2.08 -0.89 -2.23
CA LEU A 224 -0.75 -1.40 -2.57
C LEU A 224 -0.75 -2.93 -2.70
N SER A 225 -1.50 -3.63 -1.84
CA SER A 225 -1.63 -5.09 -1.89
C SER A 225 -2.26 -5.59 -3.20
N GLN A 226 -3.28 -4.89 -3.70
CA GLN A 226 -3.95 -5.24 -4.97
C GLN A 226 -3.04 -5.04 -6.19
N ASN A 227 -2.04 -4.16 -6.06
CA ASN A 227 -1.10 -3.82 -7.11
C ASN A 227 0.23 -4.57 -7.04
N ALA A 228 0.39 -5.48 -6.07
CA ALA A 228 1.62 -6.22 -5.86
C ALA A 228 2.03 -7.08 -7.07
N PRO A 229 3.34 -7.22 -7.34
CA PRO A 229 3.84 -8.02 -8.45
C PRO A 229 3.87 -9.53 -8.16
N ASP A 230 3.86 -9.92 -6.89
CA ASP A 230 3.89 -11.32 -6.43
C ASP A 230 3.02 -11.52 -5.17
N GLY A 231 2.70 -12.78 -4.89
CA GLY A 231 1.77 -13.16 -3.82
C GLY A 231 2.32 -12.93 -2.41
N GLU A 232 3.65 -12.96 -2.22
CA GLU A 232 4.29 -12.73 -0.92
C GLU A 232 4.16 -11.26 -0.52
N ARG A 233 4.47 -10.35 -1.45
CA ARG A 233 4.26 -8.90 -1.28
C ARG A 233 2.80 -8.53 -1.11
N GLN A 234 1.91 -9.20 -1.84
CA GLN A 234 0.48 -9.04 -1.66
C GLN A 234 0.05 -9.44 -0.24
N ALA A 235 0.51 -10.60 0.23
CA ALA A 235 0.18 -11.10 1.56
C ALA A 235 0.68 -10.16 2.66
N SER A 236 1.93 -9.72 2.61
CA SER A 236 2.49 -8.80 3.62
C SER A 236 1.77 -7.46 3.67
N ALA A 237 1.55 -6.82 2.51
CA ALA A 237 0.81 -5.56 2.43
C ALA A 237 -0.64 -5.71 2.93
N SER A 238 -1.31 -6.82 2.62
CA SER A 238 -2.66 -7.10 3.11
C SER A 238 -2.69 -7.34 4.63
N GLN A 239 -1.66 -7.99 5.17
CA GLN A 239 -1.53 -8.24 6.61
C GLN A 239 -1.33 -6.94 7.38
N ILE A 240 -0.48 -6.03 6.87
CA ILE A 240 -0.29 -4.69 7.44
C ILE A 240 -1.61 -3.91 7.43
N ALA A 241 -2.35 -3.92 6.31
CA ALA A 241 -3.63 -3.24 6.20
C ALA A 241 -4.67 -3.75 7.22
N VAL A 242 -4.71 -5.06 7.47
CA VAL A 242 -5.60 -5.67 8.47
C VAL A 242 -5.19 -5.26 9.89
N LEU A 243 -3.90 -5.36 10.23
CA LEU A 243 -3.40 -4.97 11.55
C LEU A 243 -3.68 -3.50 11.87
N LEU A 244 -3.48 -2.59 10.91
CA LEU A 244 -3.83 -1.17 11.07
C LEU A 244 -5.33 -0.95 11.25
N ARG A 245 -6.16 -1.71 10.51
CA ARG A 245 -7.62 -1.66 10.64
C ARG A 245 -8.10 -2.18 11.99
N ASP A 246 -7.43 -3.17 12.57
CA ASP A 246 -7.75 -3.76 13.87
C ASP A 246 -7.22 -2.92 15.04
N LEU A 247 -6.12 -2.18 14.85
CA LEU A 247 -5.56 -1.29 15.85
C LEU A 247 -6.53 -0.14 16.21
N VAL A 248 -7.18 0.45 15.21
CA VAL A 248 -8.12 1.57 15.41
C VAL A 248 -9.26 1.23 16.39
N PRO A 249 -10.08 0.18 16.18
CA PRO A 249 -11.15 -0.18 17.09
C PRO A 249 -10.63 -0.64 18.47
N ALA A 250 -9.44 -1.22 18.56
CA ALA A 250 -8.84 -1.58 19.84
C ALA A 250 -8.53 -0.32 20.69
N ILE A 251 -7.96 0.72 20.07
CA ILE A 251 -7.70 2.00 20.75
C ILE A 251 -9.01 2.76 21.02
N ASP A 252 -9.97 2.73 20.10
CA ASP A 252 -11.31 3.30 20.34
C ASP A 252 -11.97 2.66 21.58
N ALA A 253 -11.83 1.34 21.76
CA ALA A 253 -12.33 0.62 22.94
C ALA A 253 -11.61 1.04 24.23
N GLU A 254 -10.29 1.21 24.22
CA GLU A 254 -9.55 1.77 25.35
C GLU A 254 -10.04 3.18 25.70
N ASN A 255 -10.20 4.04 24.69
CA ASN A 255 -10.64 5.43 24.85
C ASN A 255 -12.04 5.49 25.45
N GLN A 256 -12.94 4.61 25.01
CA GLN A 256 -14.28 4.49 25.57
C GLN A 256 -14.27 3.97 27.01
N ALA A 257 -13.41 3.00 27.34
CA ALA A 257 -13.24 2.52 28.71
C ALA A 257 -12.75 3.66 29.63
N LEU A 258 -11.75 4.43 29.18
CA LEU A 258 -11.22 5.58 29.91
C LEU A 258 -12.29 6.67 30.13
N ALA A 259 -13.07 7.01 29.10
CA ALA A 259 -14.14 8.01 29.19
C ALA A 259 -15.29 7.58 30.13
N THR A 260 -15.50 6.28 30.30
CA THR A 260 -16.54 5.72 31.18
C THR A 260 -16.02 5.40 32.59
N GLY A 261 -14.75 5.68 32.90
CA GLY A 261 -14.13 5.33 34.17
C GLY A 261 -13.94 3.83 34.38
N ARG A 262 -14.07 3.02 33.32
CA ARG A 262 -13.77 1.57 33.36
C ARG A 262 -12.27 1.34 33.31
N GLU A 263 -11.84 0.18 33.77
CA GLU A 263 -10.43 -0.21 33.79
C GLU A 263 -9.91 -0.49 32.37
N TRP A 264 -9.49 0.57 31.68
CA TRP A 264 -8.95 0.52 30.31
C TRP A 264 -7.65 -0.30 30.22
N ARG A 265 -6.91 -0.44 31.33
CA ARG A 265 -5.64 -1.19 31.38
C ARG A 265 -5.80 -2.67 31.00
N MET A 266 -6.99 -3.24 31.19
CA MET A 266 -7.28 -4.61 30.76
C MET A 266 -7.30 -4.78 29.24
N LEU A 267 -7.49 -3.68 28.49
CA LEU A 267 -7.51 -3.68 27.02
C LEU A 267 -6.12 -3.43 26.40
N ARG A 268 -5.18 -2.91 27.18
CA ARG A 268 -3.81 -2.58 26.75
C ARG A 268 -3.06 -3.76 26.08
N PRO A 269 -3.12 -5.00 26.60
CA PRO A 269 -2.44 -6.12 25.97
C PRO A 269 -2.87 -6.39 24.52
N GLN A 270 -4.12 -6.09 24.17
CA GLN A 270 -4.61 -6.26 22.79
C GLN A 270 -3.96 -5.24 21.85
N VAL A 271 -3.85 -3.98 22.28
CA VAL A 271 -3.17 -2.92 21.51
C VAL A 271 -1.70 -3.28 21.34
N ASP A 272 -1.02 -3.67 22.42
CA ASP A 272 0.39 -4.05 22.39
C ASP A 272 0.63 -5.26 21.46
N GLN A 273 -0.24 -6.28 21.51
CA GLN A 273 -0.15 -7.44 20.62
C GLN A 273 -0.25 -7.05 19.14
N ILE A 274 -1.15 -6.12 18.78
CA ILE A 274 -1.30 -5.65 17.40
C ILE A 274 -0.06 -4.86 16.98
N LEU A 275 0.48 -4.00 17.86
CA LEU A 275 1.69 -3.22 17.60
C LEU A 275 2.93 -4.11 17.43
N ASP A 276 3.07 -5.16 18.24
CA ASP A 276 4.15 -6.13 18.12
C ASP A 276 4.03 -6.92 16.81
N ALA A 277 2.82 -7.38 16.45
CA ALA A 277 2.58 -8.06 15.19
C ALA A 277 2.87 -7.15 13.98
N LEU A 278 2.51 -5.87 14.08
CA LEU A 278 2.77 -4.88 13.04
C LEU A 278 4.28 -4.60 12.90
N THR A 279 4.98 -4.49 14.01
CA THR A 279 6.44 -4.36 14.03
C THR A 279 7.11 -5.60 13.42
N ALA A 280 6.62 -6.80 13.74
CA ALA A 280 7.17 -8.05 13.22
C ALA A 280 6.98 -8.19 11.71
N VAL A 281 5.82 -7.84 11.15
CA VAL A 281 5.58 -7.92 9.70
C VAL A 281 6.34 -6.85 8.92
N MET A 282 6.59 -5.68 9.53
CA MET A 282 7.35 -4.57 8.93
C MET A 282 8.86 -4.75 9.07
N GLN A 283 9.34 -5.73 9.84
CA GLN A 283 10.76 -6.06 9.83
C GLN A 283 11.09 -6.64 8.45
N PRO A 284 12.18 -6.18 7.79
CA PRO A 284 12.60 -6.76 6.53
C PRO A 284 12.82 -8.25 6.78
N GLN A 285 11.98 -9.09 6.17
CA GLN A 285 12.19 -10.52 6.27
C GLN A 285 13.62 -10.76 5.82
N PRO A 286 14.47 -11.38 6.67
CA PRO A 286 15.84 -11.64 6.29
C PRO A 286 15.71 -12.43 5.01
N GLN A 287 16.12 -11.82 3.89
CA GLN A 287 15.98 -12.36 2.54
C GLN A 287 16.51 -13.77 2.64
N THR A 288 15.63 -14.75 2.85
CA THR A 288 16.05 -16.10 3.18
C THR A 288 16.71 -16.51 1.92
N TYR A 289 18.06 -16.50 1.99
CA TYR A 289 18.99 -16.68 0.91
C TYR A 289 18.22 -17.35 -0.20
N ARG A 290 17.84 -16.60 -1.25
CA ARG A 290 17.29 -17.17 -2.47
C ARG A 290 18.44 -18.01 -2.96
N ARG A 291 18.45 -19.24 -2.44
CA ARG A 291 19.61 -20.07 -2.28
C ARG A 291 19.93 -20.33 -3.72
N ASN A 292 21.00 -19.71 -4.22
CA ASN A 292 21.83 -20.48 -5.12
C ASN A 292 21.99 -21.80 -4.37
N PRO A 293 21.37 -22.90 -4.83
CA PRO A 293 21.58 -24.17 -4.17
C PRO A 293 23.11 -24.28 -4.04
N PRO A 294 23.63 -24.66 -2.86
CA PRO A 294 25.07 -24.85 -2.73
C PRO A 294 25.51 -25.65 -3.95
N PRO A 295 26.55 -25.21 -4.67
CA PRO A 295 26.97 -25.90 -5.88
C PRO A 295 27.05 -27.40 -5.56
N PRO A 296 26.53 -28.27 -6.43
CA PRO A 296 26.55 -29.71 -6.15
C PRO A 296 27.98 -30.11 -5.76
N PRO A 297 28.15 -31.00 -4.77
CA PRO A 297 29.48 -31.45 -4.38
C PRO A 297 30.21 -31.91 -5.62
N ALA A 298 31.42 -31.37 -5.86
CA ALA A 298 32.25 -31.80 -6.98
C ALA A 298 32.49 -33.31 -6.85
N GLU A 299 31.94 -34.09 -7.78
CA GLU A 299 32.19 -35.53 -7.80
C GLU A 299 33.71 -35.75 -7.92
N PRO A 300 34.31 -36.56 -7.03
CA PRO A 300 35.73 -36.86 -7.13
C PRO A 300 35.98 -37.59 -8.45
N TYR A 301 36.74 -36.95 -9.33
CA TYR A 301 37.30 -37.56 -10.53
C TYR A 301 38.17 -38.75 -10.10
N TYR A 302 37.66 -39.96 -10.23
CA TYR A 302 38.50 -41.17 -10.18
C TYR A 302 39.21 -41.30 -11.52
N ALA A 303 40.53 -41.11 -11.48
CA ALA A 303 41.47 -41.40 -12.57
C ALA A 303 42.07 -42.80 -12.41
#